data_AF-A0AAV8ANG3-F1
#
_entry.id   AF-A0AAV8ANG3-F1
#
_cell.length_a   1.000
_cell.length_b   1.000
_cell.length_c   1.000
_cell.angle_alpha   90.00
_cell.angle_beta   90.00
_cell.angle_gamma   90.00
#
_symmetry.space_group_name_H-M   'P 1'
#
loop_
_entity.id
_entity.type
_entity.pdbx_description
1 polymer ?
#
loop_
_entity_poly.entity_id
_entity_poly.type
_entity_poly.pdbx_seq_one_letter_code
_entity_poly.pdbx_strand_id
1 'polypeptide(L)'
;MLKRGAFAYNSNASSLPAYIYLHLEQFSLRMQNNIFCEEDQKMLRKFNWMLLKSDSYFAPALFLMPSYQEELQKMFPEKESVFHHLGRYLYHPANQVWGRIERYYDAYLAQADEKIGLQIRIFREKPIKFEVMYDQIIRCTNQVNFLPEIAHTEPMRNQSKNSKHKAILITSLYAGYYERIRGIYYDNPTLNGENVSVYQPSHEEEQQTEAQNHNEKALAEIYLLSFCDKMAISAWSTFGYVAHSFAGIKPWILLRPDWNKEVAEVPLYQVQNS
;
A
#
# COMPACT_ATOMS: atom_id res chain seq x y z
N MET A 1 -17.39 18.80 -13.07
CA MET A 1 -17.82 19.84 -14.02
C MET A 1 -16.97 19.77 -15.28
N LEU A 2 -17.50 19.11 -16.32
CA LEU A 2 -17.10 19.39 -17.70
C LEU A 2 -16.99 20.91 -17.85
N LYS A 3 -15.87 21.45 -18.37
CA LYS A 3 -15.65 22.91 -18.45
C LYS A 3 -16.96 23.59 -18.87
N ARG A 4 -17.55 24.41 -17.97
CA ARG A 4 -18.81 25.12 -18.22
C ARG A 4 -18.71 25.78 -19.59
N GLY A 5 -19.51 25.31 -20.55
CA GLY A 5 -19.57 25.87 -21.90
C GLY A 5 -19.08 24.97 -23.05
N ALA A 6 -18.49 23.80 -22.80
CA ALA A 6 -18.10 22.90 -23.90
C ALA A 6 -19.32 22.21 -24.55
N PHE A 7 -20.32 21.82 -23.76
CA PHE A 7 -21.56 21.19 -24.24
C PHE A 7 -22.74 21.57 -23.34
N ALA A 8 -23.93 21.76 -23.93
CA ALA A 8 -25.17 21.86 -23.16
C ALA A 8 -25.58 20.45 -22.69
N TYR A 9 -26.05 20.29 -21.45
CA TYR A 9 -26.51 18.98 -20.94
C TYR A 9 -27.67 18.39 -21.78
N ASN A 10 -28.41 19.25 -22.50
CA ASN A 10 -29.49 18.87 -23.41
C ASN A 10 -29.03 18.56 -24.85
N SER A 11 -27.73 18.54 -25.14
CA SER A 11 -27.24 18.17 -26.48
C SER A 11 -27.65 16.75 -26.85
N ASN A 12 -28.10 16.56 -28.09
CA ASN A 12 -28.39 15.25 -28.66
C ASN A 12 -27.09 14.48 -28.90
N ALA A 13 -27.13 13.15 -28.75
CA ALA A 13 -25.96 12.29 -28.95
C ALA A 13 -25.32 12.46 -30.35
N SER A 14 -26.13 12.72 -31.38
CA SER A 14 -25.66 12.97 -32.76
C SER A 14 -24.87 14.27 -32.93
N SER A 15 -24.99 15.22 -32.00
CA SER A 15 -24.24 16.48 -32.00
C SER A 15 -22.97 16.44 -31.16
N LEU A 16 -22.70 15.30 -30.49
CA LEU A 16 -21.52 15.16 -29.64
C LEU A 16 -20.32 14.67 -30.46
N PRO A 17 -19.10 15.06 -30.07
CA PRO A 17 -17.89 14.43 -30.60
C PRO A 17 -17.90 12.92 -30.41
N ALA A 18 -17.17 12.20 -31.26
CA ALA A 18 -17.07 10.75 -31.19
C ALA A 18 -16.49 10.23 -29.87
N TYR A 19 -15.66 11.03 -29.20
CA TYR A 19 -15.03 10.68 -27.93
C TYR A 19 -14.99 11.85 -26.96
N ILE A 20 -14.82 11.52 -25.68
CA ILE A 20 -14.52 12.48 -24.62
C ILE A 20 -13.22 12.11 -23.91
N TYR A 21 -12.41 13.12 -23.58
CA TYR A 21 -11.20 12.96 -22.78
C TYR A 21 -11.45 13.42 -21.34
N LEU A 22 -11.17 12.54 -20.38
CA LEU A 22 -11.30 12.76 -18.95
C LEU A 22 -9.93 12.73 -18.30
N HIS A 23 -9.62 13.80 -17.59
CA HIS A 23 -8.34 13.96 -16.91
C HIS A 23 -8.59 14.09 -15.40
N LEU A 24 -8.35 13.00 -14.68
CA LEU A 24 -8.59 12.85 -13.24
C LEU A 24 -7.25 12.65 -12.51
N GLU A 25 -6.42 13.69 -12.49
CA GLU A 25 -5.16 13.70 -11.72
C GLU A 25 -5.32 14.45 -10.39
N GLN A 26 -4.68 13.95 -9.33
CA GLN A 26 -4.51 14.55 -8.00
C GLN A 26 -5.80 15.08 -7.33
N PHE A 27 -6.44 14.19 -6.55
CA PHE A 27 -7.69 14.44 -5.80
C PHE A 27 -7.67 15.67 -4.86
N SER A 28 -6.50 16.19 -4.48
CA SER A 28 -6.35 17.22 -3.44
C SER A 28 -6.71 18.65 -3.86
N LEU A 29 -7.10 18.93 -5.10
CA LEU A 29 -7.38 20.31 -5.53
C LEU A 29 -8.74 20.55 -6.20
N ARG A 30 -9.53 19.51 -6.53
CA ARG A 30 -10.64 19.68 -7.49
C ARG A 30 -11.88 18.79 -7.33
N MET A 31 -12.27 18.38 -6.12
CA MET A 31 -13.58 17.72 -5.92
C MET A 31 -14.75 18.50 -6.56
N GLN A 32 -14.69 19.85 -6.56
CA GLN A 32 -15.68 20.73 -7.21
C GLN A 32 -15.69 20.67 -8.75
N ASN A 33 -14.62 20.18 -9.38
CA ASN A 33 -14.50 20.07 -10.84
C ASN A 33 -14.62 18.63 -11.36
N ASN A 34 -14.83 17.64 -10.49
CA ASN A 34 -14.87 16.25 -10.89
C ASN A 34 -16.22 15.87 -11.54
N ILE A 35 -16.22 14.77 -12.30
CA ILE A 35 -17.38 14.22 -13.03
C ILE A 35 -18.35 13.43 -12.14
N PHE A 36 -18.16 13.44 -10.81
CA PHE A 36 -18.94 12.66 -9.86
C PHE A 36 -20.23 13.42 -9.46
N CYS A 37 -21.05 13.76 -10.46
CA CYS A 37 -22.42 14.24 -10.27
C CYS A 37 -23.35 13.62 -11.32
N GLU A 38 -24.66 13.58 -11.03
CA GLU A 38 -25.65 12.86 -11.84
C GLU A 38 -25.77 13.44 -13.26
N GLU A 39 -25.69 14.76 -13.38
CA GLU A 39 -25.77 15.46 -14.66
C GLU A 39 -24.56 15.16 -15.54
N ASP A 40 -23.35 15.18 -14.96
CA ASP A 40 -22.12 14.83 -15.66
C ASP A 40 -22.17 13.35 -16.11
N GLN A 41 -22.58 12.42 -15.24
CA GLN A 41 -22.68 10.99 -15.59
C GLN A 41 -23.73 10.72 -16.70
N LYS A 42 -24.89 11.38 -16.66
CA LYS A 42 -25.90 11.30 -17.73
C LYS A 42 -25.36 11.79 -19.07
N MET A 43 -24.56 12.86 -19.06
CA MET A 43 -23.89 13.36 -20.25
C MET A 43 -22.84 12.38 -20.77
N LEU A 44 -22.01 11.81 -19.87
CA LEU A 44 -20.97 10.86 -20.24
C LEU A 44 -21.52 9.60 -20.92
N ARG A 45 -22.69 9.12 -20.51
CA ARG A 45 -23.38 7.97 -21.15
C ARG A 45 -23.75 8.20 -22.61
N LYS A 46 -23.75 9.46 -23.10
CA LYS A 46 -24.04 9.77 -24.51
C LYS A 46 -22.82 9.59 -25.42
N PHE A 47 -21.61 9.47 -24.86
CA PHE A 47 -20.40 9.24 -25.63
C PHE A 47 -20.14 7.75 -25.82
N ASN A 48 -19.80 7.36 -27.05
CA ASN A 48 -19.43 5.98 -27.35
C ASN A 48 -17.99 5.65 -26.90
N TRP A 49 -17.10 6.65 -26.90
CA TRP A 49 -15.69 6.48 -26.55
C TRP A 49 -15.27 7.43 -25.44
N MET A 50 -14.55 6.89 -24.46
CA MET A 50 -14.05 7.63 -23.31
C MET A 50 -12.56 7.34 -23.14
N LEU A 51 -11.74 8.39 -23.18
CA LEU A 51 -10.31 8.31 -22.91
C LEU A 51 -10.07 8.86 -21.51
N LEU A 52 -9.58 8.01 -20.61
CA LEU A 52 -9.33 8.36 -19.22
C LEU A 52 -7.83 8.42 -18.94
N LYS A 53 -7.36 9.55 -18.41
CA LYS A 53 -6.05 9.68 -17.76
C LYS A 53 -6.27 9.94 -16.27
N SER A 54 -5.73 9.08 -15.41
CA SER A 54 -5.84 9.22 -13.96
C SER A 54 -4.67 8.59 -13.22
N ASP A 55 -4.34 9.17 -12.07
CA ASP A 55 -3.36 8.67 -11.09
C ASP A 55 -4.02 8.32 -9.74
N SER A 56 -5.35 8.35 -9.67
CA SER A 56 -6.10 8.37 -8.41
C SER A 56 -7.04 7.17 -8.27
N TYR A 57 -7.12 6.60 -7.07
CA TYR A 57 -8.13 5.59 -6.73
C TYR A 57 -9.46 6.25 -6.38
N PHE A 58 -10.34 6.40 -7.37
CA PHE A 58 -11.61 7.14 -7.24
C PHE A 58 -12.84 6.26 -7.00
N ALA A 59 -12.68 4.96 -6.77
CA ALA A 59 -13.81 4.06 -6.46
C ALA A 59 -14.68 4.56 -5.29
N PRO A 60 -14.14 5.13 -4.19
CA PRO A 60 -14.97 5.69 -3.12
C PRO A 60 -15.93 6.77 -3.59
N ALA A 61 -15.54 7.59 -4.58
CA ALA A 61 -16.41 8.62 -5.14
C ALA A 61 -17.60 8.02 -5.92
N LEU A 62 -17.46 6.82 -6.48
CA LEU A 62 -18.56 6.12 -7.14
C LEU A 62 -19.64 5.65 -6.15
N PHE A 63 -19.26 5.30 -4.92
CA PHE A 63 -20.23 4.95 -3.86
C PHE A 63 -21.03 6.16 -3.37
N LEU A 64 -20.56 7.39 -3.63
CA LEU A 64 -21.29 8.62 -3.33
C LEU A 64 -22.31 8.99 -4.41
N MET A 65 -22.33 8.26 -5.54
CA MET A 65 -23.25 8.49 -6.63
C MET A 65 -24.58 7.75 -6.42
N PRO A 66 -25.72 8.45 -6.29
CA PRO A 66 -27.02 7.80 -6.10
C PRO A 66 -27.35 6.78 -7.21
N SER A 67 -27.04 7.09 -8.46
CA SER A 67 -27.29 6.22 -9.60
C SER A 67 -26.46 4.93 -9.64
N TYR A 68 -25.36 4.84 -8.87
CA TYR A 68 -24.51 3.65 -8.80
C TYR A 68 -24.69 2.86 -7.50
N GLN A 69 -25.35 3.46 -6.51
CA GLN A 69 -25.43 2.91 -5.17
C GLN A 69 -26.03 1.50 -5.13
N GLU A 70 -27.17 1.28 -5.80
CA GLU A 70 -27.85 -0.02 -5.77
C GLU A 70 -26.97 -1.14 -6.33
N GLU A 71 -26.35 -0.90 -7.49
CA GLU A 71 -25.52 -1.90 -8.15
C GLU A 71 -24.22 -2.16 -7.37
N LEU A 72 -23.56 -1.10 -6.90
CA LEU A 72 -22.33 -1.21 -6.11
C LEU A 72 -22.57 -1.94 -4.77
N GLN A 73 -23.73 -1.77 -4.15
CA GLN A 73 -24.10 -2.51 -2.93
C GLN A 73 -24.33 -4.01 -3.20
N LYS A 74 -24.85 -4.37 -4.37
CA LYS A 74 -24.99 -5.78 -4.79
C LYS A 74 -23.64 -6.40 -5.10
N MET A 75 -22.78 -5.68 -5.81
CA MET A 75 -21.45 -6.15 -6.22
C MET A 75 -20.48 -6.24 -5.04
N PHE A 76 -20.53 -5.28 -4.11
CA PHE A 76 -19.59 -5.14 -3.00
C PHE A 76 -20.35 -4.88 -1.69
N PRO A 77 -20.89 -5.93 -1.04
CA PRO A 77 -21.52 -5.81 0.28
C PRO A 77 -20.57 -5.19 1.32
N GLU A 78 -19.30 -5.60 1.27
CA GLU A 78 -18.21 -4.98 2.01
C GLU A 78 -17.55 -3.89 1.15
N LYS A 79 -17.90 -2.62 1.38
CA LYS A 79 -17.41 -1.48 0.56
C LYS A 79 -15.88 -1.37 0.51
N GLU A 80 -15.19 -1.84 1.56
CA GLU A 80 -13.73 -1.84 1.66
C GLU A 80 -13.07 -2.90 0.77
N SER A 81 -13.82 -3.89 0.27
CA SER A 81 -13.30 -5.04 -0.49
C SER A 81 -13.11 -4.80 -2.00
N VAL A 82 -13.49 -3.63 -2.51
CA VAL A 82 -13.54 -3.33 -3.95
C VAL A 82 -12.21 -3.63 -4.64
N PHE A 83 -11.10 -3.09 -4.12
CA PHE A 83 -9.78 -3.34 -4.69
C PHE A 83 -9.29 -4.76 -4.42
N HIS A 84 -9.65 -5.35 -3.28
CA HIS A 84 -9.29 -6.74 -2.98
C HIS A 84 -9.83 -7.68 -4.05
N HIS A 85 -11.11 -7.57 -4.40
CA HIS A 85 -11.74 -8.41 -5.41
C HIS A 85 -11.28 -8.05 -6.84
N LEU A 86 -11.42 -6.79 -7.24
CA LEU A 86 -11.10 -6.38 -8.61
C LEU A 86 -9.60 -6.48 -8.91
N GLY A 87 -8.75 -6.15 -7.94
CA GLY A 87 -7.30 -6.22 -8.09
C GLY A 87 -6.84 -7.65 -8.34
N ARG A 88 -7.36 -8.63 -7.59
CA ARG A 88 -7.03 -10.06 -7.76
C ARG A 88 -7.57 -10.65 -9.05
N TYR A 89 -8.63 -10.08 -9.60
CA TYR A 89 -9.20 -10.49 -10.89
C TYR A 89 -8.43 -9.90 -12.08
N LEU A 90 -7.95 -8.65 -11.96
CA LEU A 90 -7.31 -7.93 -13.07
C LEU A 90 -5.80 -8.16 -13.15
N TYR A 91 -5.12 -8.23 -12.01
CA TYR A 91 -3.67 -8.22 -11.97
C TYR A 91 -3.11 -9.62 -11.70
N HIS A 92 -2.55 -10.20 -12.76
CA HIS A 92 -1.79 -11.42 -12.72
C HIS A 92 -0.37 -11.14 -13.22
N PRO A 93 0.67 -11.37 -12.39
CA PRO A 93 2.04 -11.08 -12.78
C PRO A 93 2.45 -12.03 -13.91
N ALA A 94 3.16 -11.52 -14.91
CA ALA A 94 3.76 -12.36 -15.95
C ALA A 94 4.80 -13.31 -15.34
N ASN A 95 5.09 -14.42 -16.03
CA ASN A 95 5.99 -15.48 -15.56
C ASN A 95 7.36 -14.97 -15.07
N GLN A 96 7.90 -13.93 -15.71
CA GLN A 96 9.16 -13.32 -15.30
C GLN A 96 9.08 -12.71 -13.90
N VAL A 97 8.00 -11.99 -13.59
CA VAL A 97 7.75 -11.41 -12.26
C VAL A 97 7.38 -12.52 -11.27
N TRP A 98 6.50 -13.45 -11.67
CA TRP A 98 6.10 -14.58 -10.84
C TRP A 98 7.29 -15.43 -10.40
N GLY A 99 8.22 -15.74 -11.30
CA GLY A 99 9.41 -16.50 -10.95
C GLY A 99 10.33 -15.76 -9.95
N ARG A 100 10.34 -14.42 -9.94
CA ARG A 100 11.05 -13.64 -8.91
C ARG A 100 10.36 -13.78 -7.56
N ILE A 101 9.03 -13.67 -7.55
CA ILE A 101 8.19 -13.81 -6.37
C ILE A 101 8.39 -15.20 -5.75
N GLU A 102 8.20 -16.26 -6.53
CA GLU A 102 8.30 -17.66 -6.10
C GLU A 102 9.69 -17.97 -5.51
N ARG A 103 10.77 -17.68 -6.25
CA ARG A 103 12.13 -17.95 -5.76
C ARG A 103 12.45 -17.22 -4.45
N TYR A 104 12.00 -15.98 -4.31
CA TYR A 104 12.25 -15.22 -3.08
C TYR A 104 11.41 -15.74 -1.92
N TYR A 105 10.13 -16.03 -2.17
CA TYR A 105 9.24 -16.59 -1.16
C TYR A 105 9.77 -17.93 -0.64
N ASP A 106 10.11 -18.85 -1.53
CA ASP A 106 10.59 -20.19 -1.18
C ASP A 106 11.91 -20.14 -0.40
N ALA A 107 12.83 -19.26 -0.80
CA ALA A 107 14.15 -19.16 -0.19
C ALA A 107 14.14 -18.47 1.19
N TYR A 108 13.25 -17.51 1.42
CA TYR A 108 13.35 -16.61 2.57
C TYR A 108 12.11 -16.57 3.47
N LEU A 109 10.91 -16.88 2.96
CA LEU A 109 9.65 -16.66 3.67
C LEU A 109 8.86 -17.94 3.96
N ALA A 110 8.98 -18.97 3.13
CA ALA A 110 8.13 -20.17 3.18
C ALA A 110 8.21 -20.95 4.50
N GLN A 111 9.37 -20.93 5.16
CA GLN A 111 9.59 -21.69 6.41
C GLN A 111 9.21 -20.92 7.68
N ALA A 112 8.81 -19.65 7.57
CA ALA A 112 8.47 -18.83 8.72
C ALA A 112 7.05 -19.11 9.22
N ASP A 113 6.91 -19.32 10.54
CA ASP A 113 5.62 -19.49 11.22
C ASP A 113 4.77 -18.21 11.14
N GLU A 114 5.40 -17.03 11.11
CA GLU A 114 4.75 -15.74 10.94
C GLU A 114 5.60 -14.83 10.04
N LYS A 115 4.95 -14.17 9.08
CA LYS A 115 5.54 -13.26 8.09
C LYS A 115 5.03 -11.85 8.33
N ILE A 116 5.95 -10.93 8.59
CA ILE A 116 5.66 -9.56 8.99
C ILE A 116 6.14 -8.62 7.89
N GLY A 117 5.22 -7.93 7.21
CA GLY A 117 5.55 -6.98 6.16
C GLY A 117 5.76 -5.56 6.69
N LEU A 118 6.87 -4.92 6.31
CA LEU A 118 7.17 -3.53 6.64
C LEU A 118 7.47 -2.75 5.36
N GLN A 119 6.48 -1.98 4.91
CA GLN A 119 6.56 -1.15 3.72
C GLN A 119 6.95 0.28 4.11
N ILE A 120 8.18 0.68 3.77
CA ILE A 120 8.76 1.97 4.13
C ILE A 120 8.90 2.83 2.87
N ARG A 121 8.21 3.98 2.85
CA ARG A 121 8.30 4.97 1.76
C ARG A 121 8.70 6.32 2.32
N ILE A 122 9.80 6.86 1.82
CA ILE A 122 10.20 8.27 1.99
C ILE A 122 9.96 8.98 0.67
N PHE A 123 9.22 10.09 0.70
CA PHE A 123 8.90 10.90 -0.47
C PHE A 123 10.01 11.92 -0.71
N ARG A 124 10.50 12.05 -1.95
CA ARG A 124 11.63 12.94 -2.28
C ARG A 124 11.29 14.41 -2.07
N GLU A 125 10.05 14.79 -2.39
CA GLU A 125 9.50 16.12 -2.22
C GLU A 125 9.33 16.50 -0.74
N LYS A 126 9.44 15.49 0.12
CA LYS A 126 9.03 15.49 1.52
C LYS A 126 10.00 14.61 2.32
N PRO A 127 11.31 14.92 2.29
CA PRO A 127 12.34 14.07 2.88
C PRO A 127 12.21 14.01 4.40
N ILE A 128 12.76 12.96 4.99
CA ILE A 128 12.83 12.74 6.43
C ILE A 128 14.21 12.17 6.71
N LYS A 129 14.85 12.62 7.78
CA LYS A 129 16.14 12.07 8.22
C LYS A 129 15.97 10.59 8.56
N PHE A 130 16.98 9.79 8.25
CA PHE A 130 16.98 8.36 8.52
C PHE A 130 16.64 8.05 9.99
N GLU A 131 17.36 8.65 10.94
CA GLU A 131 17.18 8.41 12.38
C GLU A 131 15.76 8.74 12.85
N VAL A 132 15.20 9.87 12.39
CA VAL A 132 13.83 10.28 12.73
C VAL A 132 12.80 9.24 12.30
N MET A 133 12.91 8.76 11.06
CA MET A 133 11.98 7.76 10.55
C MET A 133 12.20 6.41 11.23
N TYR A 134 13.46 6.03 11.46
CA TYR A 134 13.83 4.79 12.11
C TYR A 134 13.30 4.73 13.55
N ASP A 135 13.55 5.78 14.35
CA ASP A 135 13.04 5.88 15.72
C ASP A 135 11.51 5.84 15.75
N GLN A 136 10.87 6.45 14.75
CA GLN A 136 9.43 6.35 14.62
C GLN A 136 8.99 4.91 14.35
N ILE A 137 9.62 4.19 13.40
CA ILE A 137 9.31 2.78 13.11
C ILE A 137 9.41 1.95 14.38
N ILE A 138 10.53 2.03 15.11
CA ILE A 138 10.74 1.21 16.32
C ILE A 138 9.71 1.56 17.39
N ARG A 139 9.48 2.85 17.65
CA ARG A 139 8.49 3.28 18.63
C ARG A 139 7.08 2.82 18.26
N CYS A 140 6.70 2.96 16.99
CA CYS A 140 5.42 2.47 16.47
C CYS A 140 5.23 0.99 16.71
N THR A 141 6.23 0.20 16.32
CA THR A 141 6.10 -1.25 16.32
C THR A 141 6.11 -1.81 17.73
N ASN A 142 6.85 -1.18 18.65
CA ASN A 142 6.91 -1.58 20.05
C ASN A 142 5.60 -1.25 20.78
N GLN A 143 4.97 -0.10 20.50
CA GLN A 143 3.72 0.30 21.17
C GLN A 143 2.56 -0.70 20.98
N VAL A 144 2.57 -1.46 19.88
CA VAL A 144 1.48 -2.39 19.53
C VAL A 144 1.96 -3.84 19.40
N ASN A 145 3.19 -4.14 19.85
CA ASN A 145 3.81 -5.45 19.71
C ASN A 145 3.78 -5.98 18.25
N PHE A 146 3.97 -5.09 17.29
CA PHE A 146 3.99 -5.44 15.87
C PHE A 146 5.24 -6.26 15.53
N LEU A 147 6.41 -5.79 15.99
CA LEU A 147 7.67 -6.49 15.86
C LEU A 147 7.96 -7.31 17.13
N PRO A 148 8.71 -8.43 17.02
CA PRO A 148 9.12 -9.21 18.18
C PRO A 148 9.93 -8.40 19.19
N GLU A 149 9.58 -8.49 20.47
CA GLU A 149 10.23 -7.76 21.54
C GLU A 149 11.62 -8.35 21.87
N ILE A 150 12.56 -7.49 22.23
CA ILE A 150 13.95 -7.84 22.52
C ILE A 150 14.15 -7.88 24.04
N ALA A 151 14.96 -8.83 24.53
CA ALA A 151 15.29 -8.91 25.94
C ALA A 151 16.31 -7.82 26.33
N HIS A 152 16.00 -7.02 27.35
CA HIS A 152 16.88 -5.99 27.89
C HIS A 152 17.80 -6.48 29.04
N THR A 153 17.59 -7.71 29.51
CA THR A 153 18.39 -8.40 30.53
C THR A 153 18.70 -9.82 30.06
N GLU A 154 19.65 -10.50 30.70
CA GLU A 154 20.00 -11.88 30.33
C GLU A 154 18.74 -12.74 30.21
N PRO A 155 18.54 -13.43 29.07
CA PRO A 155 17.31 -14.15 28.82
C PRO A 155 17.16 -15.25 29.87
N MET A 156 15.99 -15.30 30.54
CA MET A 156 15.66 -16.47 31.36
C MET A 156 15.72 -17.69 30.46
N ARG A 157 16.61 -18.62 30.80
CA ARG A 157 17.02 -19.81 30.04
C ARG A 157 15.91 -20.87 29.91
N ASN A 158 14.67 -20.46 29.68
CA ASN A 158 13.58 -21.33 29.29
C ASN A 158 13.54 -21.36 27.77
N GLN A 159 14.50 -22.07 27.17
CA GLN A 159 14.41 -22.46 25.76
C GLN A 159 13.16 -23.34 25.62
N SER A 160 12.04 -22.71 25.26
CA SER A 160 10.89 -23.41 24.71
C SER A 160 11.41 -24.29 23.57
N LYS A 161 11.18 -25.60 23.65
CA LYS A 161 11.60 -26.56 22.61
C LYS A 161 10.97 -26.28 21.23
N ASN A 162 10.00 -25.37 21.16
CA ASN A 162 9.32 -24.92 19.94
C ASN A 162 9.33 -23.38 19.87
N SER A 163 10.50 -22.76 19.65
CA SER A 163 10.54 -21.33 19.36
C SER A 163 9.98 -21.07 17.96
N LYS A 164 9.01 -20.16 17.85
CA LYS A 164 8.45 -19.76 16.56
C LYS A 164 9.50 -18.99 15.76
N HIS A 165 9.56 -19.26 14.46
CA HIS A 165 10.34 -18.49 13.49
C HIS A 165 9.48 -17.40 12.85
N LYS A 166 9.94 -16.16 12.95
CA LYS A 166 9.29 -14.99 12.34
C LYS A 166 10.18 -14.39 11.27
N ALA A 167 9.65 -14.20 10.07
CA ALA A 167 10.31 -13.51 8.98
C ALA A 167 9.77 -12.08 8.85
N ILE A 168 10.65 -11.09 8.96
CA ILE A 168 10.34 -9.68 8.71
C ILE A 168 10.77 -9.34 7.29
N LEU A 169 9.82 -9.02 6.42
CA LEU A 169 10.06 -8.57 5.05
C LEU A 169 9.99 -7.04 4.99
N ILE A 170 11.11 -6.40 4.66
CA ILE A 170 11.21 -4.96 4.51
C ILE A 170 11.28 -4.59 3.04
N THR A 171 10.41 -3.69 2.59
CA THR A 171 10.47 -3.10 1.25
C THR A 171 10.70 -1.59 1.38
N SER A 172 11.80 -1.11 0.82
CA SER A 172 12.26 0.27 0.91
C SER A 172 13.24 0.54 -0.24
N LEU A 173 13.27 1.77 -0.75
CA LEU A 173 14.35 2.20 -1.65
C LEU A 173 15.72 2.15 -0.96
N TYR A 174 15.74 2.36 0.36
CA TYR A 174 16.97 2.48 1.15
C TYR A 174 17.21 1.22 1.99
N ALA A 175 18.45 0.72 1.95
CA ALA A 175 18.87 -0.46 2.72
C ALA A 175 19.06 -0.19 4.22
N GLY A 176 19.24 1.07 4.63
CA GLY A 176 19.55 1.40 6.02
C GLY A 176 18.56 0.87 7.05
N TYR A 177 17.25 0.84 6.71
CA TYR A 177 16.23 0.32 7.63
C TYR A 177 16.35 -1.20 7.82
N TYR A 178 16.65 -1.92 6.75
CA TYR A 178 16.93 -3.35 6.80
C TYR A 178 18.18 -3.64 7.63
N GLU A 179 19.30 -2.97 7.33
CA GLU A 179 20.55 -3.22 8.04
C GLU A 179 20.41 -2.95 9.53
N ARG A 180 19.72 -1.87 9.90
CA ARG A 180 19.54 -1.50 11.31
C ARG A 180 18.62 -2.47 12.06
N ILE A 181 17.48 -2.84 11.48
CA ILE A 181 16.53 -3.79 12.11
C ILE A 181 17.14 -5.19 12.18
N ARG A 182 17.82 -5.64 11.11
CA ARG A 182 18.55 -6.91 11.10
C ARG A 182 19.63 -6.95 12.17
N GLY A 183 20.43 -5.88 12.29
CA GLY A 183 21.49 -5.79 13.30
C GLY A 183 20.95 -5.97 14.72
N ILE A 184 19.81 -5.36 15.03
CA ILE A 184 19.18 -5.50 16.36
C ILE A 184 18.82 -6.96 16.68
N TYR A 185 18.17 -7.67 15.77
CA TYR A 185 17.80 -9.07 15.99
C TYR A 185 18.98 -10.03 15.90
N TYR A 186 20.08 -9.61 15.27
CA TYR A 186 21.33 -10.36 15.25
C TYR A 186 22.09 -10.23 16.58
N ASP A 187 22.14 -9.02 17.15
CA ASP A 187 22.93 -8.71 18.35
C ASP A 187 22.19 -9.05 19.65
N ASN A 188 20.86 -9.15 19.62
CA ASN A 188 20.04 -9.29 20.84
C ASN A 188 19.04 -10.45 20.76
N PRO A 189 18.90 -11.25 21.83
CA PRO A 189 17.87 -12.28 21.90
C PRO A 189 16.47 -11.66 22.04
N THR A 190 15.46 -12.33 21.48
CA THR A 190 14.06 -11.94 21.71
C THR A 190 13.60 -12.31 23.12
N LEU A 191 12.65 -11.55 23.66
CA LEU A 191 12.11 -11.75 25.02
C LEU A 191 11.54 -13.16 25.22
N ASN A 192 10.86 -13.68 24.20
CA ASN A 192 10.17 -14.97 24.24
C ASN A 192 10.99 -16.12 23.61
N GLY A 193 12.24 -15.87 23.22
CA GLY A 193 13.09 -16.85 22.54
C GLY A 193 12.66 -17.19 21.11
N GLU A 194 11.79 -16.38 20.50
CA GLU A 194 11.42 -16.46 19.07
C GLU A 194 12.65 -16.23 18.19
N ASN A 195 12.78 -17.02 17.12
CA ASN A 195 13.81 -16.81 16.11
C ASN A 195 13.33 -15.78 15.11
N VAL A 196 14.13 -14.75 14.81
CA VAL A 196 13.74 -13.66 13.91
C VAL A 196 14.74 -13.56 12.77
N SER A 197 14.22 -13.58 11.54
CA SER A 197 15.01 -13.32 10.35
C SER A 197 14.46 -12.10 9.62
N VAL A 198 15.34 -11.23 9.16
CA VAL A 198 14.98 -9.98 8.50
C VAL A 198 15.47 -10.05 7.07
N TYR A 199 14.64 -9.63 6.12
CA TYR A 199 14.91 -9.74 4.68
C TYR A 199 14.51 -8.46 3.96
N GLN A 200 15.26 -8.11 2.92
CA GLN A 200 14.92 -7.05 1.97
C GLN A 200 15.17 -7.55 0.54
N PRO A 201 14.17 -7.55 -0.37
CA PRO A 201 14.35 -8.08 -1.72
C PRO A 201 15.25 -7.20 -2.60
N SER A 202 15.08 -5.88 -2.53
CA SER A 202 15.90 -4.91 -3.25
C SER A 202 16.04 -3.59 -2.50
N HIS A 203 17.01 -2.78 -2.93
CA HIS A 203 17.32 -1.47 -2.39
C HIS A 203 17.73 -0.54 -3.54
N GLU A 204 16.78 -0.19 -4.42
CA GLU A 204 17.07 0.48 -5.69
C GLU A 204 17.53 1.95 -5.55
N GLU A 205 17.51 2.52 -4.34
CA GLU A 205 17.85 3.92 -3.95
C GLU A 205 16.99 5.01 -4.60
N GLU A 206 16.64 4.82 -5.86
CA GLU A 206 15.91 5.73 -6.73
C GLU A 206 14.73 5.05 -7.40
N GLN A 207 13.61 5.77 -7.50
CA GLN A 207 12.46 5.31 -8.27
C GLN A 207 12.69 5.56 -9.77
N GLN A 208 12.59 4.51 -10.59
CA GLN A 208 12.82 4.55 -12.04
C GLN A 208 11.59 4.03 -12.81
N THR A 209 10.52 4.82 -12.85
CA THR A 209 9.21 4.41 -13.41
C THR A 209 9.25 4.03 -14.89
N GLU A 210 10.19 4.55 -15.67
CA GLU A 210 10.34 4.21 -17.10
C GLU A 210 11.18 2.93 -17.32
N ALA A 211 11.78 2.37 -16.28
CA ALA A 211 12.63 1.19 -16.37
C ALA A 211 11.81 -0.09 -16.10
N GLN A 212 11.60 -0.91 -17.14
CA GLN A 212 10.83 -2.15 -17.04
C GLN A 212 11.33 -3.06 -15.90
N ASN A 213 12.65 -3.31 -15.83
CA ASN A 213 13.21 -4.18 -14.79
C ASN A 213 13.00 -3.63 -13.37
N HIS A 214 12.99 -2.30 -13.20
CA HIS A 214 12.70 -1.67 -11.91
C HIS A 214 11.22 -1.89 -11.52
N ASN A 215 10.30 -1.70 -12.47
CA ASN A 215 8.87 -1.92 -12.26
C ASN A 215 8.55 -3.40 -11.97
N GLU A 216 9.24 -4.34 -12.62
CA GLU A 216 9.08 -5.78 -12.35
C GLU A 216 9.49 -6.15 -10.93
N LYS A 217 10.59 -5.56 -10.42
CA LYS A 217 11.01 -5.74 -9.02
C LYS A 217 10.02 -5.13 -8.06
N ALA A 218 9.57 -3.90 -8.31
CA ALA A 218 8.57 -3.22 -7.50
C ALA A 218 7.26 -4.03 -7.44
N LEU A 219 6.80 -4.59 -8.57
CA LEU A 219 5.63 -5.47 -8.60
C LEU A 219 5.88 -6.75 -7.80
N ALA A 220 7.04 -7.39 -7.95
CA ALA A 220 7.39 -8.58 -7.17
C ALA A 220 7.35 -8.30 -5.65
N GLU A 221 7.87 -7.16 -5.21
CA GLU A 221 7.84 -6.74 -3.81
C GLU A 221 6.42 -6.49 -3.29
N ILE A 222 5.53 -5.88 -4.08
CA ILE A 222 4.11 -5.73 -3.74
C ILE A 222 3.47 -7.10 -3.49
N TYR A 223 3.72 -8.08 -4.35
CA TYR A 223 3.20 -9.44 -4.18
C TYR A 223 3.81 -10.15 -2.98
N LEU A 224 5.12 -10.02 -2.75
CA LEU A 224 5.78 -10.61 -1.57
C LEU A 224 5.21 -10.06 -0.26
N LEU A 225 5.00 -8.74 -0.18
CA LEU A 225 4.30 -8.12 0.94
C LEU A 225 2.87 -8.69 1.10
N SER A 226 2.17 -8.93 -0.01
CA SER A 226 0.80 -9.46 0.04
C SER A 226 0.70 -10.88 0.61
N PHE A 227 1.83 -11.59 0.75
CA PHE A 227 1.91 -12.91 1.40
C PHE A 227 2.30 -12.83 2.88
N CYS A 228 2.45 -11.63 3.45
CA CYS A 228 2.66 -11.46 4.88
C CYS A 228 1.35 -11.61 5.67
N ASP A 229 1.46 -12.16 6.87
CA ASP A 229 0.31 -12.39 7.76
C ASP A 229 -0.20 -11.07 8.38
N LYS A 230 0.70 -10.10 8.56
CA LYS A 230 0.38 -8.72 8.98
C LYS A 230 1.33 -7.72 8.34
N MET A 231 0.89 -6.47 8.19
CA MET A 231 1.65 -5.44 7.48
C MET A 231 1.57 -4.08 8.15
N ALA A 232 2.70 -3.38 8.17
CA ALA A 232 2.79 -1.96 8.45
C ALA A 232 3.21 -1.22 7.16
N ILE A 233 2.50 -0.14 6.80
CA ILE A 233 2.71 0.61 5.55
C ILE A 233 2.90 2.09 5.82
N SER A 234 3.70 2.76 4.99
CA SER A 234 3.89 4.21 5.09
C SER A 234 2.66 4.97 4.59
N ALA A 235 2.24 6.00 5.33
CA ALA A 235 1.15 6.87 4.91
C ALA A 235 1.40 7.48 3.53
N TRP A 236 0.34 7.61 2.73
CA TRP A 236 0.33 8.09 1.34
C TRP A 236 1.04 7.19 0.31
N SER A 237 1.54 6.02 0.72
CA SER A 237 2.20 5.08 -0.18
C SER A 237 1.19 4.19 -0.91
N THR A 238 0.91 4.48 -2.18
CA THR A 238 0.04 3.62 -3.02
C THR A 238 0.62 2.21 -3.19
N PHE A 239 1.94 2.06 -3.11
CA PHE A 239 2.62 0.77 -3.06
C PHE A 239 2.09 -0.10 -1.91
N GLY A 240 2.00 0.48 -0.71
CA GLY A 240 1.43 -0.18 0.45
C GLY A 240 -0.06 -0.48 0.26
N TYR A 241 -0.82 0.45 -0.32
CA TYR A 241 -2.25 0.28 -0.58
C TYR A 241 -2.56 -0.93 -1.45
N VAL A 242 -1.80 -1.11 -2.54
CA VAL A 242 -1.95 -2.28 -3.42
C VAL A 242 -1.61 -3.58 -2.67
N ALA A 243 -0.48 -3.60 -1.94
CA ALA A 243 -0.02 -4.81 -1.25
C ALA A 243 -1.01 -5.32 -0.19
N HIS A 244 -1.47 -4.45 0.73
CA HIS A 244 -2.41 -4.88 1.78
C HIS A 244 -3.79 -5.22 1.20
N SER A 245 -4.19 -4.57 0.10
CA SER A 245 -5.47 -4.85 -0.55
C SER A 245 -5.44 -6.20 -1.28
N PHE A 246 -4.33 -6.58 -1.92
CA PHE A 246 -4.16 -7.94 -2.45
C PHE A 246 -4.23 -8.99 -1.35
N ALA A 247 -3.57 -8.75 -0.21
CA ALA A 247 -3.61 -9.63 0.94
C ALA A 247 -5.01 -9.73 1.58
N GLY A 248 -5.86 -8.71 1.41
CA GLY A 248 -7.15 -8.63 2.09
C GLY A 248 -7.00 -8.40 3.60
N ILE A 249 -5.92 -7.74 4.02
CA ILE A 249 -5.62 -7.47 5.43
C ILE A 249 -5.70 -5.98 5.73
N LYS A 250 -6.02 -5.66 6.99
CA LYS A 250 -5.99 -4.29 7.51
C LYS A 250 -4.58 -3.95 7.95
N PRO A 251 -3.93 -2.95 7.34
CA PRO A 251 -2.56 -2.61 7.68
C PRO A 251 -2.51 -1.72 8.92
N TRP A 252 -1.33 -1.67 9.50
CA TRP A 252 -0.91 -0.61 10.41
C TRP A 252 -0.32 0.54 9.60
N ILE A 253 -0.87 1.74 9.72
CA ILE A 253 -0.40 2.90 8.97
C ILE A 253 0.66 3.62 9.79
N LEU A 254 1.89 3.59 9.30
CA LEU A 254 3.00 4.40 9.77
C LEU A 254 2.80 5.83 9.29
N LEU A 255 2.34 6.68 10.21
CA LEU A 255 2.09 8.08 9.92
C LEU A 255 3.41 8.79 9.65
N ARG A 256 3.37 9.87 8.87
CA ARG A 256 4.56 10.67 8.67
C ARG A 256 4.83 11.52 9.93
N PRO A 257 6.09 11.66 10.38
CA PRO A 257 6.40 12.61 11.44
C PRO A 257 6.06 14.06 11.00
N ASP A 258 5.57 14.85 11.96
CA ASP A 258 5.33 16.29 11.78
C ASP A 258 6.65 17.00 11.45
N TRP A 259 6.63 17.94 10.50
CA TRP A 259 7.83 18.65 10.04
C TRP A 259 8.48 19.48 11.14
N ASN A 260 7.67 20.03 12.04
CA ASN A 260 8.14 20.94 13.07
C ASN A 260 8.60 20.20 14.33
N LYS A 261 8.08 18.98 14.54
CA LYS A 261 8.36 18.18 15.74
C LYS A 261 9.33 17.03 15.46
N GLU A 262 9.56 16.70 14.19
CA GLU A 262 10.29 15.50 13.75
C GLU A 262 9.78 14.20 14.40
N VAL A 263 8.53 14.19 14.90
CA VAL A 263 7.92 13.08 15.65
C VAL A 263 6.41 13.11 15.43
N ALA A 264 5.77 11.96 15.18
CA ALA A 264 4.31 11.82 15.20
C ALA A 264 3.80 11.52 16.62
N GLU A 265 2.71 12.14 17.07
CA GLU A 265 2.15 11.90 18.43
C GLU A 265 1.49 10.52 18.55
N VAL A 266 0.73 10.10 17.55
CA VAL A 266 0.27 8.71 17.37
C VAL A 266 0.94 8.20 16.11
N PRO A 267 1.95 7.32 16.22
CA PRO A 267 2.82 7.09 15.08
C PRO A 267 2.37 5.88 14.23
N LEU A 268 1.51 5.01 14.78
CA LEU A 268 0.93 3.85 14.11
C LEU A 268 -0.57 3.73 14.38
N TYR A 269 -1.38 3.64 13.32
CA TYR A 269 -2.84 3.50 13.41
C TYR A 269 -3.29 2.22 12.69
N GLN A 270 -4.05 1.35 13.36
CA GLN A 270 -4.69 0.23 12.69
C GLN A 270 -5.94 0.72 11.96
N VAL A 271 -6.06 0.42 10.67
CA VAL A 271 -7.29 0.71 9.92
C VAL A 271 -8.46 -0.01 10.59
N GLN A 272 -9.45 0.74 11.10
CA GLN A 272 -10.65 0.19 11.72
C GLN A 272 -11.75 -0.11 10.67
N ASN A 273 -12.76 -0.91 11.03
CA ASN A 273 -13.95 -1.13 10.20
C ASN A 273 -14.78 0.15 10.14
N SER A 274 -15.17 0.57 8.93
CA SER A 274 -16.27 1.52 8.71
C SER A 274 -17.61 0.83 8.52
#